data_AF-A0A970QC42-F1
#
_entry.id   AF-A0A970QC42-F1
#
_cell.length_a   1.000
_cell.length_b   1.000
_cell.length_c   1.000
_cell.angle_alpha   90.00
_cell.angle_beta   90.00
_cell.angle_gamma   90.00
#
_symmetry.space_group_name_H-M   'P 1'
#
loop_
_entity.id
_entity.type
_entity.pdbx_description
1 polymer ?
#
loop_
_entity_poly.entity_id
_entity_poly.type
_entity_poly.pdbx_seq_one_letter_code
_entity_poly.pdbx_strand_id
1 'polypeptide(L)'
;MNKDKITNALQLELFPTADKDAARSASIEEHRKPSPAVPDPLHDDALHQSLWNDLKASVNFPVDLTITDNTSTLMSLRTQGRGGLVKIRLHRMFLDAPPNIRKALVHWMQHPHSKVHKTLFLDFMKTNKGKIAKRSAAPRSAVTQGKVYDLHAIYKQLNQRYFEDTVKAVITWGRDSAGKQKSIRFGSYTERSKTIRIHPRLDQAFVPDYFVTSVVYHEMLHAHLGIGRKQNGMRDIHSSAFKKRERLFHDHEKALAWIGDPKHLKKLLSKPRPG
;
A
#
# COMPACT_ATOMS: atom_id res chain seq x y z
N MET A 1 28.63 -17.02 4.72
CA MET A 1 27.35 -16.28 4.81
C MET A 1 26.24 -17.23 4.37
N ASN A 2 25.28 -17.57 5.24
CA ASN A 2 24.38 -18.71 5.03
C ASN A 2 23.33 -18.43 3.91
N LYS A 3 23.16 -19.37 2.96
CA LYS A 3 22.21 -19.24 1.83
C LYS A 3 20.78 -18.96 2.30
N ASP A 4 20.38 -19.51 3.45
CA ASP A 4 19.05 -19.35 4.06
C ASP A 4 18.74 -17.93 4.57
N LYS A 5 19.78 -17.15 4.91
CA LYS A 5 19.61 -15.74 5.31
C LYS A 5 19.38 -14.84 4.10
N ILE A 6 19.96 -15.20 2.95
CA ILE A 6 19.82 -14.44 1.69
C ILE A 6 18.44 -14.67 1.08
N THR A 7 17.91 -15.90 1.11
CA THR A 7 16.54 -16.21 0.65
C THR A 7 15.46 -15.58 1.51
N ASN A 8 15.59 -15.57 2.85
CA ASN A 8 14.63 -14.84 3.70
C ASN A 8 14.70 -13.32 3.49
N ALA A 9 15.90 -12.75 3.30
CA ALA A 9 16.07 -11.33 3.02
C ALA A 9 15.48 -10.95 1.65
N LEU A 10 15.65 -11.78 0.61
CA LEU A 10 15.03 -11.59 -0.70
C LEU A 10 13.51 -11.76 -0.65
N GLN A 11 12.98 -12.71 0.13
CA GLN A 11 11.53 -12.89 0.34
C GLN A 11 10.90 -11.70 1.11
N LEU A 12 11.68 -11.03 1.98
CA LEU A 12 11.32 -9.80 2.70
C LEU A 12 11.47 -8.53 1.85
N GLU A 13 12.39 -8.50 0.89
CA GLU A 13 12.64 -7.35 0.00
C GLU A 13 11.82 -7.37 -1.30
N LEU A 14 11.39 -8.55 -1.78
CA LEU A 14 10.44 -8.72 -2.88
C LEU A 14 9.06 -8.14 -2.56
N PHE A 15 8.67 -8.19 -1.28
CA PHE A 15 7.36 -7.78 -0.78
C PHE A 15 7.53 -7.07 0.56
N PRO A 16 7.69 -5.72 0.58
CA PRO A 16 7.80 -5.00 1.83
C PRO A 16 6.61 -5.34 2.73
N THR A 17 6.90 -5.68 3.99
CA THR A 17 5.90 -5.86 5.02
C THR A 17 5.04 -4.60 5.08
N ALA A 18 3.80 -4.72 4.61
CA ALA A 18 2.77 -3.77 4.96
C ALA A 18 2.41 -4.04 6.43
N ASP A 19 3.24 -3.57 7.35
CA ASP A 19 2.83 -3.35 8.73
C ASP A 19 2.41 -1.90 8.89
N LYS A 20 1.13 -1.65 8.65
CA LYS A 20 0.21 -1.27 9.72
C LYS A 20 -1.22 -1.24 9.20
N ASP A 21 -2.11 -1.59 10.12
CA ASP A 21 -3.56 -1.42 10.09
C ASP A 21 -4.34 -2.57 9.45
N ALA A 22 -4.56 -3.61 10.27
CA ALA A 22 -5.72 -4.48 10.15
C ALA A 22 -6.67 -4.32 11.34
N ALA A 23 -7.90 -3.95 10.97
CA ALA A 23 -9.18 -4.45 11.45
C ALA A 23 -9.60 -4.08 12.90
N ARG A 24 -10.89 -3.99 13.25
CA ARG A 24 -12.04 -4.72 12.69
C ARG A 24 -13.39 -4.06 13.00
N SER A 25 -14.36 -4.49 12.23
CA SER A 25 -15.79 -4.18 12.16
C SER A 25 -16.60 -4.75 13.32
N ALA A 26 -17.76 -4.13 13.54
CA ALA A 26 -18.83 -4.47 14.47
C ALA A 26 -20.04 -5.13 13.77
N SER A 27 -21.00 -5.59 14.59
CA SER A 27 -22.44 -5.73 14.30
C SER A 27 -23.17 -5.07 15.50
N ILE A 28 -24.21 -4.25 15.37
CA ILE A 28 -25.63 -4.62 15.19
C ILE A 28 -26.46 -3.34 14.87
N GLU A 29 -27.47 -3.54 14.02
CA GLU A 29 -28.76 -2.85 13.74
C GLU A 29 -28.92 -1.37 13.33
N GLU A 30 -29.88 -1.24 12.39
CA GLU A 30 -30.38 -0.11 11.62
C GLU A 30 -30.90 1.05 12.45
N HIS A 31 -30.66 2.29 12.02
CA HIS A 31 -31.63 3.40 12.02
C HIS A 31 -31.31 4.35 10.83
N ARG A 32 -32.36 4.85 10.17
CA ARG A 32 -32.38 5.43 8.81
C ARG A 32 -32.09 6.96 8.81
N LYS A 33 -31.38 7.43 7.75
CA LYS A 33 -31.24 8.82 7.17
C LYS A 33 -30.09 9.73 7.68
N PRO A 34 -29.64 10.78 6.93
CA PRO A 34 -29.88 11.19 5.53
C PRO A 34 -28.58 11.26 4.66
N SER A 35 -28.74 11.60 3.38
CA SER A 35 -27.71 11.69 2.31
C SER A 35 -26.58 12.71 2.61
N PRO A 36 -25.29 12.42 2.33
CA PRO A 36 -24.22 13.38 2.52
C PRO A 36 -24.15 14.41 1.37
N ALA A 37 -24.18 15.68 1.74
CA ALA A 37 -23.97 16.82 0.85
C ALA A 37 -22.58 16.78 0.20
N VAL A 38 -22.51 17.23 -1.06
CA VAL A 38 -21.26 17.42 -1.81
C VAL A 38 -20.41 18.49 -1.12
N PRO A 39 -19.09 18.29 -0.88
CA PRO A 39 -18.24 19.30 -0.28
C PRO A 39 -18.08 20.55 -1.15
N ASP A 40 -18.22 21.73 -0.54
CA ASP A 40 -17.95 23.04 -1.13
C ASP A 40 -16.42 23.32 -1.19
N PRO A 41 -15.83 23.47 -2.39
CA PRO A 41 -14.39 23.70 -2.55
C PRO A 41 -13.84 24.94 -1.84
N LEU A 42 -14.64 26.01 -1.68
CA LEU A 42 -14.19 27.26 -1.05
C LEU A 42 -14.04 27.13 0.47
N HIS A 43 -14.82 26.24 1.08
CA HIS A 43 -14.78 25.98 2.52
C HIS A 43 -13.53 25.18 2.93
N ASP A 44 -13.09 24.25 2.08
CA ASP A 44 -11.94 23.39 2.33
C ASP A 44 -10.62 24.17 2.30
N ASP A 45 -10.49 25.16 1.42
CA ASP A 45 -9.31 26.01 1.32
C ASP A 45 -9.14 26.90 2.56
N ALA A 46 -10.24 27.45 3.09
CA ALA A 46 -10.22 28.24 4.33
C ALA A 46 -9.80 27.39 5.55
N LEU A 47 -10.34 26.17 5.67
CA LEU A 47 -9.96 25.23 6.73
C LEU A 47 -8.50 24.76 6.59
N HIS A 48 -8.05 24.54 5.36
CA HIS A 48 -6.66 24.19 5.08
C HIS A 48 -5.71 25.30 5.52
N GLN A 49 -6.02 26.55 5.16
CA GLN A 49 -5.23 27.71 5.53
C GLN A 49 -5.20 27.92 7.05
N SER A 50 -6.34 27.75 7.72
CA SER A 50 -6.43 27.81 9.19
C SER A 50 -5.54 26.77 9.85
N LEU A 51 -5.64 25.50 9.45
CA LEU A 51 -4.82 24.43 10.00
C LEU A 51 -3.32 24.68 9.73
N TRP A 52 -2.96 25.11 8.52
CA TRP A 52 -1.58 25.42 8.18
C TRP A 52 -1.00 26.55 9.04
N ASN A 53 -1.76 27.65 9.21
CA ASN A 53 -1.36 28.78 10.05
C ASN A 53 -1.13 28.35 11.51
N ASP A 54 -2.05 27.57 12.09
CA ASP A 54 -1.94 27.09 13.47
C ASP A 54 -0.70 26.21 13.68
N LEU A 55 -0.47 25.26 12.78
CA LEU A 55 0.69 24.37 12.86
C LEU A 55 2.00 25.15 12.71
N LYS A 56 2.05 26.08 11.74
CA LYS A 56 3.25 26.89 11.45
C LYS A 56 3.58 27.83 12.60
N ALA A 57 2.59 28.47 13.23
CA ALA A 57 2.80 29.39 14.34
C ALA A 57 3.28 28.67 15.63
N SER A 58 3.00 27.37 15.74
CA SER A 58 3.27 26.59 16.96
C SER A 58 4.64 25.87 16.95
N VAL A 59 5.42 25.99 15.87
CA VAL A 59 6.72 25.32 15.73
C VAL A 59 7.79 26.26 15.19
N ASN A 60 9.05 25.98 15.50
CA ASN A 60 10.21 26.79 15.09
C ASN A 60 10.97 26.21 13.89
N PHE A 61 10.35 25.31 13.14
CA PHE A 61 10.93 24.67 11.96
C PHE A 61 9.99 24.79 10.76
N PRO A 62 10.49 24.73 9.51
CA PRO A 62 9.65 24.79 8.33
C PRO A 62 8.66 23.61 8.27
N VAL A 63 7.42 23.89 7.84
CA VAL A 63 6.34 22.89 7.71
C VAL A 63 5.81 22.86 6.28
N ASP A 64 5.76 21.67 5.70
CA ASP A 64 5.11 21.36 4.42
C ASP A 64 3.89 20.46 4.70
N LEU A 65 2.69 21.03 4.63
CA LEU A 65 1.42 20.34 4.88
C LEU A 65 0.81 19.85 3.57
N THR A 66 0.49 18.56 3.50
CA THR A 66 -0.25 17.96 2.38
C THR A 66 -1.56 17.34 2.88
N ILE A 67 -2.69 17.80 2.34
CA ILE A 67 -4.01 17.20 2.60
C ILE A 67 -4.33 16.12 1.56
N THR A 68 -4.97 15.04 2.00
CA THR A 68 -5.20 13.84 1.19
C THR A 68 -6.52 13.16 1.51
N ASP A 69 -7.00 12.32 0.60
CA ASP A 69 -8.12 11.40 0.83
C ASP A 69 -7.66 9.92 0.85
N ASN A 70 -6.48 9.68 1.43
CA ASN A 70 -5.91 8.34 1.55
C ASN A 70 -6.77 7.44 2.46
N THR A 71 -7.07 6.21 2.04
CA THR A 71 -7.90 5.29 2.85
C THR A 71 -7.11 4.40 3.82
N SER A 72 -5.79 4.29 3.65
CA SER A 72 -4.94 3.36 4.40
C SER A 72 -3.93 4.03 5.34
N THR A 73 -3.40 5.20 4.96
CA THR A 73 -2.49 5.99 5.80
C THR A 73 -3.09 7.37 5.95
N LEU A 74 -3.76 7.58 7.09
CA LEU A 74 -4.52 8.79 7.38
C LEU A 74 -3.63 9.93 7.86
N MET A 75 -2.46 9.64 8.41
CA MET A 75 -1.48 10.64 8.80
C MET A 75 -0.07 10.08 8.68
N SER A 76 0.88 10.89 8.21
CA SER A 76 2.30 10.53 8.16
C SER A 76 3.18 11.77 8.31
N LEU A 77 4.33 11.60 8.96
CA LEU A 77 5.29 12.66 9.22
C LEU A 77 6.68 12.21 8.74
N ARG A 78 7.41 13.10 8.07
CA ARG A 78 8.84 12.91 7.75
C ARG A 78 9.62 14.16 8.10
N THR A 79 10.77 13.97 8.74
CA THR A 79 11.67 15.06 9.15
C THR A 79 12.98 14.97 8.37
N GLN A 80 13.53 16.12 7.96
CA GLN A 80 14.85 16.19 7.31
C GLN A 80 15.92 16.59 8.32
N GLY A 81 16.30 15.68 9.22
CA GLY A 81 17.31 15.96 10.25
C GLY A 81 16.83 16.93 11.34
N ARG A 82 17.76 17.37 12.20
CA ARG A 82 17.44 18.24 13.35
C ARG A 82 17.22 19.68 12.86
N GLY A 83 16.03 20.23 13.10
CA GLY A 83 15.66 21.59 12.68
C GLY A 83 15.34 21.77 11.19
N GLY A 84 15.39 20.69 10.39
CA GLY A 84 15.04 20.74 8.98
C GLY A 84 13.54 20.68 8.71
N LEU A 85 13.17 20.77 7.43
CA LEU A 85 11.79 20.75 6.97
C LEU A 85 11.03 19.52 7.48
N VAL A 86 9.86 19.77 8.06
CA VAL A 86 8.91 18.75 8.49
C VAL A 86 7.79 18.64 7.47
N LYS A 87 7.74 17.49 6.78
CA LYS A 87 6.67 17.16 5.84
C LYS A 87 5.58 16.38 6.57
N ILE A 88 4.42 16.99 6.72
CA ILE A 88 3.25 16.38 7.37
C ILE A 88 2.16 16.15 6.32
N ARG A 89 1.66 14.92 6.26
CA ARG A 89 0.58 14.53 5.36
C ARG A 89 -0.59 14.09 6.21
N LEU A 90 -1.75 14.71 6.04
CA LEU A 90 -2.95 14.44 6.83
C LEU A 90 -4.13 14.09 5.90
N HIS A 91 -5.02 13.23 6.38
CA HIS A 91 -6.29 13.00 5.73
C HIS A 91 -7.17 14.25 5.87
N ARG A 92 -8.03 14.50 4.90
CA ARG A 92 -8.94 15.65 4.86
C ARG A 92 -9.82 15.81 6.11
N MET A 93 -10.07 14.70 6.81
CA MET A 93 -10.78 14.71 8.10
C MET A 93 -10.14 15.62 9.16
N PHE A 94 -8.84 15.91 9.05
CA PHE A 94 -8.11 16.76 10.00
C PHE A 94 -8.23 18.25 9.71
N LEU A 95 -8.81 18.66 8.58
CA LEU A 95 -9.03 20.09 8.27
C LEU A 95 -9.85 20.79 9.35
N ASP A 96 -10.87 20.10 9.85
CA ASP A 96 -11.74 20.55 10.93
C ASP A 96 -11.38 19.87 12.27
N ALA A 97 -10.09 19.60 12.49
CA ALA A 97 -9.63 18.99 13.72
C ALA A 97 -9.86 19.94 14.91
N PRO A 98 -10.43 19.46 16.04
CA PRO A 98 -10.63 20.28 17.23
C PRO A 98 -9.29 20.68 17.86
N PRO A 99 -9.26 21.73 18.71
CA PRO A 99 -8.01 22.31 19.22
C PRO A 99 -7.09 21.32 19.95
N ASN A 100 -7.65 20.33 20.65
CA ASN A 100 -6.88 19.27 21.32
C ASN A 100 -6.14 18.37 20.31
N ILE A 101 -6.74 18.08 19.15
CA ILE A 101 -6.11 17.33 18.07
C ILE A 101 -5.03 18.18 17.38
N ARG A 102 -5.28 19.48 17.16
CA ARG A 102 -4.27 20.40 16.62
C ARG A 102 -3.03 20.49 17.53
N LYS A 103 -3.23 20.65 18.85
CA LYS A 103 -2.15 20.61 19.85
C LYS A 103 -1.37 19.28 19.81
N ALA A 104 -2.09 18.15 19.69
CA ALA A 104 -1.45 16.85 19.56
C ALA A 104 -0.63 16.71 18.28
N LEU A 105 -1.08 17.29 17.15
CA LEU A 105 -0.32 17.33 15.90
C LEU A 105 0.99 18.11 16.07
N VAL A 106 0.94 19.29 16.69
CA VAL A 106 2.15 20.09 17.01
C VAL A 106 3.12 19.28 17.86
N HIS A 107 2.63 18.65 18.93
CA HIS A 107 3.46 17.80 19.78
C HIS A 107 4.09 16.65 18.99
N TRP A 108 3.34 16.01 18.11
CA TRP A 108 3.84 14.92 17.26
C TRP A 108 4.90 15.39 16.26
N MET A 109 4.78 16.61 15.72
CA MET A 109 5.78 17.22 14.85
C MET A 109 7.11 17.46 15.58
N GLN A 110 7.05 17.88 16.85
CA GLN A 110 8.24 18.08 17.70
C GLN A 110 8.84 16.76 18.20
N HIS A 111 7.98 15.75 18.46
CA HIS A 111 8.38 14.45 19.01
C HIS A 111 7.82 13.28 18.16
N PRO A 112 8.37 13.03 16.95
CA PRO A 112 7.81 12.06 16.00
C PRO A 112 7.67 10.62 16.52
N HIS A 113 8.51 10.25 17.49
CA HIS A 113 8.53 8.92 18.10
C HIS A 113 7.66 8.81 19.37
N SER A 114 7.12 9.93 19.86
CA SER A 114 6.26 9.92 21.04
C SER A 114 4.92 9.26 20.73
N LYS A 115 4.44 8.46 21.68
CA LYS A 115 3.15 7.78 21.61
C LYS A 115 2.08 8.42 22.52
N VAL A 116 2.40 9.54 23.16
CA VAL A 116 1.55 10.19 24.18
C VAL A 116 0.13 10.45 23.66
N HIS A 117 -0.02 10.94 22.43
CA HIS A 117 -1.34 11.22 21.84
C HIS A 117 -1.87 10.12 20.92
N LYS A 118 -1.30 8.91 20.95
CA LYS A 118 -1.72 7.80 20.07
C LYS A 118 -3.21 7.50 20.22
N THR A 119 -3.70 7.34 21.45
CA THR A 119 -5.11 7.03 21.73
C THR A 119 -6.02 8.15 21.23
N LEU A 120 -5.65 9.40 21.48
CA LEU A 120 -6.40 10.58 21.05
C LEU A 120 -6.56 10.65 19.52
N PHE A 121 -5.50 10.37 18.75
CA PHE A 121 -5.61 10.29 17.30
C PHE A 121 -6.48 9.11 16.83
N LEU A 122 -6.32 7.94 17.46
CA LEU A 122 -7.12 6.76 17.12
C LEU A 122 -8.62 7.02 17.33
N ASP A 123 -8.99 7.66 18.45
CA ASP A 123 -10.38 8.01 18.75
C ASP A 123 -10.93 9.03 17.76
N PHE A 124 -10.16 10.08 17.46
CA PHE A 124 -10.56 11.06 16.45
C PHE A 124 -10.77 10.44 15.07
N MET A 125 -9.84 9.60 14.60
CA MET A 125 -9.95 8.91 13.32
C MET A 125 -11.11 7.90 13.30
N LYS A 126 -11.41 7.26 14.44
CA LYS A 126 -12.54 6.34 14.59
C LYS A 126 -13.87 7.08 14.48
N THR A 127 -14.03 8.20 15.16
CA THR A 127 -15.24 9.04 15.12
C THR A 127 -15.44 9.67 13.73
N ASN A 128 -14.35 10.02 13.04
CA ASN A 128 -14.40 10.63 11.70
C ASN A 128 -14.31 9.60 10.55
N LYS A 129 -14.44 8.31 10.83
CA LYS A 129 -14.27 7.24 9.83
C LYS A 129 -15.25 7.35 8.66
N GLY A 130 -16.42 7.95 8.87
CA GLY A 130 -17.42 8.23 7.82
C GLY A 130 -16.93 9.20 6.73
N LYS A 131 -15.94 10.06 7.05
CA LYS A 131 -15.31 10.99 6.09
C LYS A 131 -14.30 10.30 5.17
N ILE A 132 -13.93 9.04 5.43
CA ILE A 132 -13.10 8.26 4.53
C ILE A 132 -14.00 7.80 3.38
N ALA A 133 -13.95 8.52 2.26
CA ALA A 133 -14.75 8.19 1.09
C ALA A 133 -14.63 6.70 0.77
N LYS A 134 -15.76 5.98 0.79
CA LYS A 134 -15.86 4.68 0.14
C LYS A 134 -15.78 4.98 -1.34
N ARG A 135 -14.57 5.04 -1.91
CA ARG A 135 -14.41 5.01 -3.35
C ARG A 135 -15.13 3.76 -3.84
N SER A 136 -16.33 3.91 -4.40
CA SER A 136 -16.81 3.00 -5.42
C SER A 136 -15.86 3.26 -6.57
N ALA A 137 -14.77 2.51 -6.63
CA ALA A 137 -14.08 2.40 -7.89
C ALA A 137 -15.12 1.77 -8.81
N ALA A 138 -15.82 2.59 -9.60
CA ALA A 138 -16.36 2.10 -10.85
C ALA A 138 -15.22 1.27 -11.48
N PRO A 139 -15.46 0.00 -11.84
CA PRO A 139 -14.39 -0.87 -12.27
C PRO A 139 -13.69 -0.19 -13.44
N ARG A 140 -12.49 0.33 -13.21
CA ARG A 140 -11.61 0.68 -14.32
C ARG A 140 -11.37 -0.65 -15.03
N SER A 141 -11.70 -0.71 -16.31
CA SER A 141 -11.44 -1.90 -17.13
C SER A 141 -10.02 -2.37 -16.88
N ALA A 142 -9.88 -3.65 -16.54
CA ALA A 142 -8.58 -4.23 -16.26
C ALA A 142 -7.70 -4.13 -17.52
N VAL A 143 -6.46 -3.69 -17.35
CA VAL A 143 -5.48 -3.65 -18.45
C VAL A 143 -4.57 -4.85 -18.26
N THR A 144 -4.75 -5.89 -19.08
CA THR A 144 -4.00 -7.14 -18.95
C THR A 144 -2.89 -7.28 -20.00
N GLN A 145 -3.09 -6.70 -21.18
CA GLN A 145 -2.12 -6.70 -22.26
C GLN A 145 -0.98 -5.70 -21.98
N GLY A 146 0.23 -6.22 -21.84
CA GLY A 146 1.47 -5.43 -21.85
C GLY A 146 2.13 -5.42 -23.23
N LYS A 147 3.29 -4.76 -23.31
CA LYS A 147 4.20 -4.74 -24.46
C LYS A 147 4.82 -6.11 -24.74
N VAL A 148 5.14 -6.86 -23.68
CA VAL A 148 5.82 -8.16 -23.75
C VAL A 148 4.93 -9.27 -23.21
N TYR A 149 4.21 -9.02 -22.11
CA TYR A 149 3.43 -10.05 -21.43
C TYR A 149 1.92 -9.77 -21.43
N ASP A 150 1.11 -10.81 -21.66
CA ASP A 150 -0.32 -10.80 -21.37
C ASP A 150 -0.58 -11.41 -19.99
N LEU A 151 -0.97 -10.57 -19.03
CA LEU A 151 -1.30 -11.02 -17.68
C LEU A 151 -2.54 -11.91 -17.63
N HIS A 152 -3.48 -11.75 -18.56
CA HIS A 152 -4.69 -12.59 -18.60
C HIS A 152 -4.33 -14.02 -18.96
N ALA A 153 -3.50 -14.23 -20.00
CA ALA A 153 -2.98 -15.54 -20.37
C ALA A 153 -2.22 -16.21 -19.21
N ILE A 154 -1.28 -15.49 -18.59
CA ILE A 154 -0.49 -16.00 -17.44
C ILE A 154 -1.42 -16.39 -16.28
N TYR A 155 -2.34 -15.50 -15.90
CA TYR A 155 -3.30 -15.75 -14.82
C TYR A 155 -4.15 -16.99 -15.09
N LYS A 156 -4.71 -17.12 -16.30
CA LYS A 156 -5.56 -18.26 -16.67
C LYS A 156 -4.81 -19.58 -16.58
N GLN A 157 -3.59 -19.65 -17.13
CA GLN A 157 -2.75 -20.85 -17.06
C GLN A 157 -2.42 -21.24 -15.62
N LEU A 158 -2.08 -20.26 -14.78
CA LEU A 158 -1.81 -20.51 -13.36
C LEU A 158 -3.05 -20.96 -12.60
N ASN A 159 -4.20 -20.34 -12.86
CA ASN A 159 -5.46 -20.65 -12.17
C ASN A 159 -5.88 -22.09 -12.43
N GLN A 160 -5.76 -22.53 -13.68
CA GLN A 160 -6.03 -23.91 -14.08
C GLN A 160 -5.04 -24.88 -13.43
N ARG A 161 -3.73 -24.58 -13.52
CA ARG A 161 -2.67 -25.51 -13.09
C ARG A 161 -2.56 -25.68 -11.57
N TYR A 162 -2.75 -24.60 -10.81
CA TYR A 162 -2.42 -24.57 -9.38
C TYR A 162 -3.60 -24.32 -8.46
N PHE A 163 -4.74 -23.87 -8.99
CA PHE A 163 -5.84 -23.39 -8.17
C PHE A 163 -7.21 -23.95 -8.58
N GLU A 164 -7.26 -24.91 -9.50
CA GLU A 164 -8.51 -25.55 -9.94
C GLU A 164 -9.58 -24.52 -10.36
N ASP A 165 -9.14 -23.43 -11.00
CA ASP A 165 -9.97 -22.29 -11.40
C ASP A 165 -10.75 -21.58 -10.26
N THR A 166 -10.35 -21.78 -9.00
CA THR A 166 -11.03 -21.21 -7.83
C THR A 166 -10.72 -19.73 -7.59
N VAL A 167 -9.56 -19.22 -8.06
CA VAL A 167 -9.23 -17.80 -7.88
C VAL A 167 -10.07 -16.96 -8.84
N LYS A 168 -10.85 -16.03 -8.30
CA LYS A 168 -11.75 -15.13 -9.05
C LYS A 168 -11.28 -13.66 -9.04
N ALA A 169 -10.01 -13.43 -8.72
CA ALA A 169 -9.47 -12.08 -8.66
C ALA A 169 -9.29 -11.50 -10.07
N VAL A 170 -9.56 -10.21 -10.23
CA VAL A 170 -9.24 -9.49 -11.47
C VAL A 170 -7.76 -9.17 -11.48
N ILE A 171 -7.04 -9.49 -12.55
CA ILE A 171 -5.63 -9.12 -12.73
C ILE A 171 -5.48 -7.91 -13.64
N THR A 172 -4.54 -7.02 -13.33
CA THR A 172 -4.25 -5.83 -14.15
C THR A 172 -2.81 -5.36 -13.99
N TRP A 173 -2.26 -4.71 -15.01
CA TRP A 173 -1.09 -3.86 -14.87
C TRP A 173 -1.38 -2.66 -13.95
N GLY A 174 -0.36 -2.27 -13.19
CA GLY A 174 -0.36 -1.07 -12.38
C GLY A 174 0.00 0.19 -13.17
N ARG A 175 0.35 1.24 -12.45
CA ARG A 175 0.90 2.48 -13.03
C ARG A 175 2.33 2.63 -12.55
N ASP A 176 3.22 3.02 -13.44
CA ASP A 176 4.57 3.41 -13.03
C ASP A 176 4.50 4.81 -12.42
N SER A 177 5.15 5.01 -11.27
CA SER A 177 5.27 6.33 -10.67
C SER A 177 6.54 6.99 -11.20
N ALA A 178 6.44 8.23 -11.69
CA ALA A 178 7.52 8.94 -12.40
C ALA A 178 8.79 9.28 -11.57
N GLY A 179 8.88 8.83 -10.32
CA GLY A 179 9.96 9.15 -9.39
C GLY A 179 11.13 8.15 -9.38
N LYS A 180 12.29 8.58 -8.86
CA LYS A 180 13.39 7.67 -8.49
C LYS A 180 12.93 6.83 -7.30
N GLN A 181 12.78 5.52 -7.51
CA GLN A 181 12.43 4.57 -6.44
C GLN A 181 13.69 3.83 -5.98
N LYS A 182 13.86 3.67 -4.67
CA LYS A 182 14.95 2.87 -4.08
C LYS A 182 14.59 1.39 -3.97
N SER A 183 13.29 1.07 -4.02
CA SER A 183 12.74 -0.28 -3.97
C SER A 183 11.49 -0.33 -4.85
N ILE A 184 11.11 -1.53 -5.27
CA ILE A 184 9.95 -1.78 -6.11
C ILE A 184 9.13 -2.90 -5.49
N ARG A 185 7.81 -2.72 -5.44
CA ARG A 185 6.87 -3.81 -5.13
C ARG A 185 6.39 -4.38 -6.46
N PHE A 186 6.67 -5.67 -6.69
CA PHE A 186 6.41 -6.32 -7.97
C PHE A 186 4.94 -6.63 -8.24
N GLY A 187 4.18 -6.95 -7.19
CA GLY A 187 2.77 -7.27 -7.28
C GLY A 187 2.02 -6.86 -6.02
N SER A 188 0.70 -6.79 -6.10
CA SER A 188 -0.17 -6.63 -4.94
C SER A 188 -1.57 -7.20 -5.16
N TYR A 189 -2.07 -7.92 -4.17
CA TYR A 189 -3.47 -8.28 -4.06
C TYR A 189 -4.22 -7.38 -3.06
N THR A 190 -5.42 -6.94 -3.44
CA THR A 190 -6.32 -6.15 -2.59
C THR A 190 -7.62 -6.92 -2.36
N GLU A 191 -7.82 -7.42 -1.14
CA GLU A 191 -8.99 -8.20 -0.73
C GLU A 191 -10.32 -7.46 -1.01
N ARG A 192 -10.41 -6.18 -0.64
CA ARG A 192 -11.64 -5.39 -0.78
C ARG A 192 -12.16 -5.32 -2.21
N SER A 193 -11.26 -5.25 -3.20
CA SER A 193 -11.62 -5.13 -4.61
C SER A 193 -11.37 -6.43 -5.40
N LYS A 194 -10.92 -7.49 -4.73
CA LYS A 194 -10.47 -8.75 -5.33
C LYS A 194 -9.58 -8.50 -6.56
N THR A 195 -8.58 -7.63 -6.43
CA THR A 195 -7.74 -7.20 -7.55
C THR A 195 -6.29 -7.56 -7.31
N ILE A 196 -5.68 -8.25 -8.26
CA ILE A 196 -4.24 -8.44 -8.40
C ILE A 196 -3.70 -7.35 -9.32
N ARG A 197 -2.68 -6.63 -8.86
CA ARG A 197 -2.01 -5.59 -9.63
C ARG A 197 -0.53 -5.90 -9.75
N ILE A 198 -0.03 -5.99 -10.99
CA ILE A 198 1.37 -6.28 -11.29
C ILE A 198 2.08 -4.98 -11.71
N HIS A 199 3.30 -4.77 -11.26
CA HIS A 199 4.04 -3.54 -11.54
C HIS A 199 4.48 -3.50 -13.02
N PRO A 200 4.19 -2.41 -13.77
CA PRO A 200 4.46 -2.35 -15.21
C PRO A 200 5.95 -2.43 -15.59
N ARG A 201 6.87 -2.24 -14.64
CA ARG A 201 8.31 -2.44 -14.88
C ARG A 201 8.70 -3.90 -15.11
N LEU A 202 7.80 -4.85 -14.82
CA LEU A 202 8.00 -6.25 -15.20
C LEU A 202 7.74 -6.51 -16.68
N ASP A 203 7.08 -5.58 -17.37
CA ASP A 203 6.72 -5.68 -18.78
C ASP A 203 7.88 -5.21 -19.69
N GLN A 204 9.00 -5.91 -19.61
CA GLN A 204 10.24 -5.61 -20.36
C GLN A 204 10.88 -6.90 -20.84
N ALA A 205 11.44 -6.90 -22.06
CA ALA A 205 11.95 -8.11 -22.71
C ALA A 205 13.13 -8.78 -21.98
N PHE A 206 13.85 -8.05 -21.11
CA PHE A 206 14.94 -8.63 -20.33
C PHE A 206 14.47 -9.35 -19.05
N VAL A 207 13.24 -9.08 -18.60
CA VAL A 207 12.65 -9.74 -17.45
C VAL A 207 12.15 -11.09 -17.96
N PRO A 208 12.55 -12.25 -17.40
CA PRO A 208 12.11 -13.54 -17.92
C PRO A 208 10.63 -13.82 -17.66
N ASP A 209 10.01 -14.62 -18.53
CA ASP A 209 8.61 -15.03 -18.42
C ASP A 209 8.33 -15.77 -17.10
N TYR A 210 9.23 -16.68 -16.69
CA TYR A 210 9.10 -17.43 -15.44
C TYR A 210 9.09 -16.51 -14.21
N PHE A 211 9.81 -15.37 -14.27
CA PHE A 211 9.84 -14.42 -13.17
C PHE A 211 8.52 -13.67 -13.06
N VAL A 212 8.00 -13.14 -14.18
CA VAL A 212 6.67 -12.48 -14.21
C VAL A 212 5.59 -13.45 -13.74
N THR A 213 5.62 -14.68 -14.24
CA THR A 213 4.70 -15.76 -13.85
C THR A 213 4.79 -16.07 -12.35
N SER A 214 5.99 -16.09 -11.77
CA SER A 214 6.18 -16.30 -10.32
C SER A 214 5.55 -15.19 -9.48
N VAL A 215 5.62 -13.93 -9.94
CA VAL A 215 5.01 -12.79 -9.25
C VAL A 215 3.48 -12.89 -9.33
N VAL A 216 2.93 -13.26 -10.49
CA VAL A 216 1.48 -13.47 -10.63
C VAL A 216 1.02 -14.60 -9.71
N TYR A 217 1.73 -15.73 -9.69
CA TYR A 217 1.44 -16.86 -8.81
C TYR A 217 1.45 -16.45 -7.32
N HIS A 218 2.44 -15.67 -6.90
CA HIS A 218 2.52 -15.12 -5.54
C HIS A 218 1.27 -14.30 -5.17
N GLU A 219 0.83 -13.42 -6.06
CA GLU A 219 -0.37 -12.61 -5.80
C GLU A 219 -1.66 -13.43 -5.83
N MET A 220 -1.72 -14.49 -6.65
CA MET A 220 -2.84 -15.44 -6.64
C MET A 220 -2.89 -16.25 -5.36
N LEU A 221 -1.75 -16.60 -4.75
CA LEU A 221 -1.72 -17.23 -3.44
C LEU A 221 -2.34 -16.34 -2.36
N HIS A 222 -2.11 -15.02 -2.40
CA HIS A 222 -2.77 -14.09 -1.48
C HIS A 222 -4.29 -14.09 -1.66
N ALA A 223 -4.76 -14.17 -2.91
CA ALA A 223 -6.18 -14.24 -3.20
C ALA A 223 -6.81 -15.58 -2.78
N HIS A 224 -6.08 -16.68 -2.93
CA HIS A 224 -6.58 -18.03 -2.61
C HIS A 224 -6.58 -18.33 -1.11
N LEU A 225 -5.53 -17.95 -0.39
CA LEU A 225 -5.40 -18.24 1.05
C LEU A 225 -6.04 -17.17 1.94
N GLY A 226 -6.33 -16.01 1.37
CA GLY A 226 -6.65 -14.82 2.12
C GLY A 226 -5.47 -14.35 2.98
N ILE A 227 -5.72 -13.34 3.81
CA ILE A 227 -4.71 -12.79 4.70
C ILE A 227 -5.11 -13.14 6.13
N GLY A 228 -4.41 -14.13 6.70
CA GLY A 228 -4.66 -14.65 8.04
C GLY A 228 -4.35 -13.62 9.13
N ARG A 229 -4.64 -13.99 10.39
CA ARG A 229 -4.25 -13.22 11.57
C ARG A 229 -3.41 -14.08 12.50
N LYS A 230 -2.31 -13.53 13.01
CA LYS A 230 -1.52 -14.12 14.10
C LYS A 230 -2.30 -14.00 15.42
N GLN A 231 -1.86 -14.74 16.44
CA GLN A 231 -2.46 -14.73 17.78
C GLN A 231 -2.49 -13.31 18.40
N ASN A 232 -1.56 -12.44 18.04
CA ASN A 232 -1.50 -11.04 18.47
C ASN A 232 -2.36 -10.07 17.61
N GLY A 233 -3.21 -10.59 16.72
CA GLY A 233 -4.08 -9.80 15.85
C GLY A 233 -3.40 -9.19 14.62
N MET A 234 -2.06 -9.27 14.48
CA MET A 234 -1.35 -8.81 13.29
C MET A 234 -1.69 -9.69 12.07
N ARG A 235 -1.65 -9.11 10.87
CA ARG A 235 -1.85 -9.86 9.62
C ARG A 235 -0.72 -10.88 9.46
N ASP A 236 -1.08 -12.12 9.13
CA ASP A 236 -0.14 -13.14 8.70
C ASP A 236 -0.21 -13.28 7.18
N ILE A 237 0.57 -12.46 6.48
CA ILE A 237 0.55 -12.35 5.02
C ILE A 237 1.29 -13.54 4.37
N HIS A 238 2.36 -14.02 5.00
CA HIS A 238 3.17 -15.15 4.51
C HIS A 238 3.29 -16.23 5.57
N SER A 239 2.13 -16.81 5.92
CA SER A 239 2.04 -17.93 6.86
C SER A 239 2.90 -19.13 6.42
N SER A 240 3.13 -20.10 7.31
CA SER A 240 3.84 -21.33 6.93
C SER A 240 3.15 -22.07 5.77
N ALA A 241 1.81 -22.05 5.72
CA ALA A 241 1.03 -22.59 4.62
C ALA A 241 1.25 -21.83 3.30
N PHE A 242 1.36 -20.49 3.36
CA PHE A 242 1.72 -19.67 2.19
C PHE A 242 3.08 -20.09 1.65
N LYS A 243 4.12 -20.11 2.51
CA LYS A 243 5.48 -20.46 2.10
C LYS A 243 5.59 -21.88 1.53
N LYS A 244 4.82 -22.84 2.07
CA LYS A 244 4.75 -24.20 1.53
C LYS A 244 4.18 -24.20 0.12
N ARG A 245 3.07 -23.51 -0.13
CA ARG A 245 2.47 -23.41 -1.47
C ARG A 245 3.33 -22.60 -2.45
N GLU A 246 4.01 -21.57 -1.97
CA GLU A 246 4.91 -20.76 -2.80
C GLU A 246 6.02 -21.61 -3.43
N ARG A 247 6.59 -22.54 -2.65
CA ARG A 247 7.61 -23.50 -3.12
C ARG A 247 7.10 -24.52 -4.14
N LEU A 248 5.79 -24.69 -4.31
CA LEU A 248 5.23 -25.59 -5.32
C LEU A 248 5.25 -24.98 -6.72
N PHE A 249 5.57 -23.69 -6.86
CA PHE A 249 5.76 -23.10 -8.17
C PHE A 249 6.93 -23.78 -8.89
N HIS A 250 6.71 -24.23 -10.13
CA HIS A 250 7.65 -25.09 -10.84
C HIS A 250 9.02 -24.42 -11.08
N ASP A 251 9.05 -23.08 -11.22
CA ASP A 251 10.28 -22.30 -11.40
C ASP A 251 10.62 -21.47 -10.15
N HIS A 252 10.21 -21.89 -8.95
CA HIS A 252 10.44 -21.15 -7.69
C HIS A 252 11.91 -20.79 -7.49
N GLU A 253 12.80 -21.78 -7.58
CA GLU A 253 14.24 -21.58 -7.38
C GLU A 253 14.87 -20.69 -8.46
N LYS A 254 14.42 -20.81 -9.72
CA LYS A 254 14.89 -19.95 -10.81
C LYS A 254 14.48 -18.49 -10.59
N ALA A 255 13.24 -18.27 -10.18
CA ALA A 255 12.74 -16.93 -9.87
C ALA A 255 13.51 -16.28 -8.71
N LEU A 256 13.78 -17.04 -7.64
CA LEU A 256 14.59 -16.58 -6.50
C LEU A 256 16.02 -16.25 -6.91
N ALA A 257 16.66 -17.12 -7.71
CA ALA A 257 18.00 -16.89 -8.20
C ALA A 257 18.07 -15.62 -9.08
N TRP A 258 17.08 -15.42 -9.96
CA TRP A 258 17.05 -14.26 -10.85
C TRP A 258 16.95 -12.94 -10.08
N ILE A 259 16.02 -12.82 -9.12
CA ILE A 259 15.92 -11.59 -8.33
C ILE A 259 17.09 -11.41 -7.36
N GLY A 260 17.73 -12.52 -6.97
CA GLY A 260 18.91 -12.52 -6.11
C GLY A 260 20.12 -11.83 -6.72
N ASP A 261 20.16 -11.64 -8.05
CA ASP A 261 21.20 -10.85 -8.72
C ASP A 261 20.88 -9.34 -8.63
N PRO A 262 21.71 -8.53 -7.93
CA PRO A 262 21.50 -7.09 -7.81
C PRO A 262 21.47 -6.34 -9.15
N LYS A 263 22.07 -6.89 -10.21
CA LYS A 263 22.07 -6.29 -11.55
C LYS A 263 20.66 -6.22 -12.13
N HIS A 264 19.84 -7.24 -11.92
CA HIS A 264 18.48 -7.28 -12.42
C HIS A 264 17.60 -6.24 -11.72
N LEU A 265 17.70 -6.14 -10.39
CA LEU A 265 16.97 -5.13 -9.62
C LEU A 265 17.42 -3.71 -9.99
N LYS A 266 18.73 -3.47 -10.15
CA LYS A 266 19.25 -2.16 -10.60
C LYS A 266 18.72 -1.79 -11.98
N LYS A 267 18.66 -2.75 -12.90
CA LYS A 267 18.12 -2.54 -14.26
C LYS A 267 16.62 -2.24 -14.23
N LEU A 268 15.84 -2.97 -13.43
CA LEU A 268 14.41 -2.69 -13.18
C LEU A 268 14.17 -1.30 -12.59
N LEU A 269 15.04 -0.84 -11.69
CA LEU A 269 14.89 0.46 -11.02
C LEU A 269 15.34 1.64 -11.89
N SER A 270 16.22 1.40 -12.87
CA SER A 270 16.67 2.42 -13.81
C SER A 270 15.50 2.92 -14.68
N LYS A 271 15.45 4.24 -14.95
CA LYS A 271 14.45 4.77 -15.89
C LYS A 271 14.69 4.14 -17.27
N PRO A 272 13.65 3.68 -17.98
CA PRO A 272 13.79 3.36 -19.40
C PRO A 272 14.36 4.60 -20.09
N ARG A 273 15.43 4.45 -20.87
CA ARG A 273 15.86 5.55 -21.75
C ARG A 273 14.70 5.82 -22.71
N PRO A 274 14.29 7.08 -22.92
CA PRO A 274 13.41 7.39 -24.03
C PRO A 274 14.15 6.95 -25.30
N GLY A 275 13.52 6.05 -26.06
CA GLY A 275 13.92 5.74 -27.42
C GLY A 275 13.48 6.85 -28.36
#